data_AF-A0A9D1MTT6-F1
#
_entry.id   AF-A0A9D1MTT6-F1
#
_cell.length_a   1.000
_cell.length_b   1.000
_cell.length_c   1.000
_cell.angle_alpha   90.00
_cell.angle_beta   90.00
_cell.angle_gamma   90.00
#
_symmetry.space_group_name_H-M   'P 1'
#
loop_
_entity.id
_entity.type
_entity.pdbx_description
1 polymer ?
#
loop_
_entity_poly.entity_id
_entity_poly.type
_entity_poly.pdbx_seq_one_letter_code
_entity_poly.pdbx_strand_id
1 'polypeptide(L)' 'MRDKYGRKDLPVLAGLNFGHSSPMFILPYGAQAETDCTTGRFSILESAVL' A
#
# COMPACT_ATOMS: atom_id res chain seq x y z
N MET A 1 7.22 -12.26 8.77
CA MET A 1 7.67 -11.17 7.86
C MET A 1 8.41 -10.08 8.63
N ARG A 2 7.78 -9.36 9.58
CA ARG A 2 8.47 -8.34 10.39
C ARG A 2 9.64 -8.89 11.22
N ASP A 3 9.44 -10.01 11.93
CA ASP A 3 10.50 -10.65 12.72
C ASP A 3 11.66 -11.17 11.87
N LYS A 4 11.35 -11.60 10.64
CA LYS A 4 12.35 -12.10 9.66
C LYS A 4 13.38 -11.02 9.31
N TYR A 5 12.96 -9.75 9.32
CA TYR A 5 13.83 -8.62 8.97
C TYR A 5 14.25 -7.78 10.19
N GLY A 6 13.90 -8.21 11.41
CA GLY A 6 14.20 -7.44 12.63
C GLY A 6 13.58 -6.04 12.66
N ARG A 7 12.51 -5.81 11.89
CA ARG A 7 11.83 -4.50 11.72
C ARG A 7 10.39 -4.63 12.17
N LYS A 8 10.20 -4.61 13.50
CA LYS A 8 8.88 -4.75 14.13
C LYS A 8 8.03 -3.49 14.00
N ASP A 9 8.69 -2.36 13.85
CA ASP A 9 8.15 -1.01 13.73
C ASP A 9 7.70 -0.67 12.30
N LEU A 10 8.21 -1.35 11.28
CA LEU A 10 7.88 -1.07 9.88
C LEU A 10 6.39 -1.39 9.59
N PRO A 11 5.57 -0.39 9.19
CA PRO A 11 4.21 -0.61 8.71
C PRO A 11 4.17 -1.60 7.54
N VAL A 12 3.20 -2.52 7.54
CA VAL A 12 3.04 -3.49 6.45
C VAL A 12 1.56 -3.54 6.07
N LEU A 13 1.27 -3.19 4.82
CA LEU A 13 -0.03 -3.45 4.20
C LEU A 13 0.03 -4.83 3.53
N ALA A 14 -0.98 -5.66 3.80
CA ALA A 14 -1.09 -6.99 3.22
C ALA A 14 -2.54 -7.23 2.77
N GLY A 15 -2.72 -8.15 1.80
CA GLY A 15 -4.06 -8.48 1.28
C GLY A 15 -4.67 -7.41 0.37
N LEU A 16 -3.85 -6.54 -0.23
CA LEU A 16 -4.31 -5.55 -1.19
C LEU A 16 -4.58 -6.21 -2.56
N ASN A 17 -5.71 -5.88 -3.18
CA ASN A 17 -6.12 -6.39 -4.49
C ASN A 17 -5.54 -5.54 -5.64
N PHE A 18 -4.21 -5.49 -5.80
CA PHE A 18 -3.56 -4.87 -6.97
C PHE A 18 -2.84 -5.89 -7.87
N GLY A 19 -2.88 -7.17 -7.49
CA GLY A 19 -2.22 -8.27 -8.19
C GLY A 19 -3.17 -9.05 -9.11
N HIS A 20 -3.29 -10.37 -8.88
CA HIS A 20 -4.11 -11.27 -9.71
C HIS A 20 -5.55 -11.46 -9.20
N SER A 21 -5.93 -10.79 -8.11
CA SER A 21 -7.23 -10.96 -7.43
C SER A 21 -8.24 -9.89 -7.86
N SER A 22 -9.42 -10.32 -8.31
CA SER A 22 -10.49 -9.43 -8.77
C SER A 22 -11.49 -9.09 -7.65
N PRO A 23 -12.03 -7.86 -7.56
CA PRO A 23 -11.71 -6.70 -8.40
C PRO A 23 -10.33 -6.10 -8.05
N MET A 24 -9.54 -5.79 -9.08
CA MET A 24 -8.23 -5.16 -8.95
C MET A 24 -8.33 -3.63 -8.96
N PHE A 25 -7.53 -2.98 -8.12
CA PHE A 25 -7.24 -1.55 -8.26
C PHE A 25 -5.86 -1.33 -8.92
N ILE A 26 -5.69 -0.16 -9.53
CA ILE A 26 -4.43 0.24 -10.17
C ILE A 26 -3.54 0.92 -9.14
N LEU A 27 -2.28 0.47 -9.04
CA LEU A 27 -1.26 1.13 -8.22
C LEU A 27 -0.26 1.84 -9.14
N PRO A 28 -0.30 3.18 -9.26
CA PRO A 28 0.63 3.94 -10.08
C PRO A 28 2.03 3.90 -9.45
N TYR A 29 3.03 3.65 -10.28
CA TYR A 29 4.42 3.68 -9.85
C TYR A 29 4.94 5.12 -9.81
N GLY A 30 5.73 5.43 -8.78
CA GLY A 30 6.35 6.74 -8.60
C GLY A 30 5.43 7.81 -8.03
N ALA A 31 4.13 7.53 -7.85
CA ALA A 31 3.21 8.45 -7.19
C ALA A 31 3.35 8.40 -5.67
N GLN A 32 3.24 9.56 -5.01
CA GLN A 32 3.18 9.67 -3.57
C GLN A 32 1.87 9.08 -3.04
N ALA A 33 1.99 8.22 -2.02
CA ALA A 33 0.86 7.59 -1.36
C ALA A 33 1.01 7.65 0.17
N GLU A 34 -0.11 7.64 0.86
CA GLU A 34 -0.22 7.64 2.31
C GLU A 34 -0.84 6.33 2.80
N THR A 35 -0.35 5.85 3.94
CA THR A 35 -0.90 4.71 4.66
C THR A 35 -1.19 5.11 6.10
N ASP A 36 -2.47 5.09 6.48
CA ASP A 36 -2.90 5.28 7.86
C ASP A 36 -3.09 3.92 8.55
N CYS A 37 -2.17 3.59 9.44
CA CYS A 37 -2.20 2.35 10.22
C CYS A 37 -3.24 2.36 11.34
N THR A 38 -3.76 3.52 11.72
CA THR A 38 -4.78 3.67 12.75
C THR A 38 -6.15 3.33 12.19
N THR A 39 -6.45 3.83 10.99
CA THR A 39 -7.75 3.59 10.31
C THR A 39 -7.70 2.47 9.28
N GLY A 40 -6.52 1.94 8.97
CA GLY A 40 -6.34 0.88 7.98
C GLY A 40 -6.58 1.36 6.54
N ARG A 41 -6.32 2.64 6.26
CA ARG A 41 -6.57 3.26 4.94
C ARG A 41 -5.29 3.43 4.15
N PHE A 42 -5.42 3.29 2.84
CA PHE A 42 -4.39 3.61 1.85
C PHE A 42 -4.94 4.65 0.88
N SER A 43 -4.14 5.63 0.48
CA SER A 43 -4.55 6.71 -0.44
C SER A 43 -3.40 7.14 -1.32
N ILE A 44 -3.67 7.40 -2.60
CA ILE A 44 -2.70 7.99 -3.53
C ILE A 44 -2.95 9.50 -3.50
N LEU A 45 -1.92 10.28 -3.20
CA LEU A 45 -2.03 11.73 -3.00
C LEU A 45 -1.81 12.52 -4.30
N GLU A 46 -1.20 11.89 -5.29
CA GLU A 46 -0.86 12.51 -6.58
C GLU A 46 -1.72 11.98 -7.72
N SER A 47 -1.95 12.83 -8.72
CA SER A 47 -2.59 12.38 -9.95
C SER A 47 -1.66 11.40 -10.69
N ALA A 48 -2.19 10.25 -11.08
CA ALA A 48 -1.47 9.25 -11.85
C ALA A 48 -1.35 9.61 -13.35
N VAL A 49 -2.01 10.69 -13.78
CA VAL A 49 -2.08 11.16 -15.17
C VAL A 49 -1.96 12.69 -15.18
N LEU A 50 -1.34 13.23 -16.24
CA LEU A 50 -1.23 14.66 -16.52
C LEU A 50 -2.56 15.28 -16.98
#